data_AF-A0A3L7QN74-F1
#
_entry.id   AF-A0A3L7QN74-F1
#
_cell.length_a   1.000
_cell.length_b   1.000
_cell.length_c   1.000
_cell.angle_alpha   90.00
_cell.angle_beta   90.00
_cell.angle_gamma   90.00
#
_symmetry.space_group_name_H-M   'P 1'
#
loop_
_entity.id
_entity.type
_entity.pdbx_description
1 polymer ?
#
loop_
_entity_poly.entity_id
_entity_poly.type
_entity_poly.pdbx_seq_one_letter_code
_entity_poly.pdbx_strand_id
1 'polypeptide(L)'
;MNLFHLRRSGTVRKQRTLYLLGKTRIHLDRVDGLGDFLELEVVLEDLQTITYGESIALDLMAKIGVLPNQLIPTSYLELLSKS
;
A
#
# COMPACT_ATOMS: atom_id res chain seq x y z
N MET A 1 -1.88 4.08 35.92
CA MET A 1 -2.61 4.18 34.63
C MET A 1 -1.67 4.81 33.61
N ASN A 2 -1.13 4.02 32.67
CA ASN A 2 -0.33 4.58 31.58
C ASN A 2 -1.27 5.20 30.55
N LEU A 3 -1.25 6.54 30.46
CA LEU A 3 -1.88 7.27 29.36
C LEU A 3 -1.01 7.08 28.10
N PHE A 4 -1.51 6.37 27.10
CA PHE A 4 -0.92 6.39 25.77
C PHE A 4 -1.10 7.79 25.17
N HIS A 5 0.00 8.51 24.98
CA HIS A 5 0.01 9.82 24.30
C HIS A 5 0.34 9.60 22.83
N LEU A 6 -0.64 9.80 21.94
CA LEU A 6 -0.42 9.79 20.50
C LEU A 6 0.30 11.09 20.07
N ARG A 7 1.44 10.97 19.37
CA ARG A 7 2.18 12.11 18.80
C ARG A 7 2.29 11.96 17.28
N ARG A 8 2.20 13.07 16.55
CA ARG A 8 2.46 13.12 15.10
C ARG A 8 3.92 12.75 14.80
N SER A 9 4.13 11.70 14.00
CA SER A 9 5.46 11.27 13.53
C SER A 9 5.91 11.97 12.24
N GLY A 10 4.97 12.44 11.40
CA GLY A 10 5.27 13.22 10.21
C GLY A 10 4.02 13.57 9.40
N THR A 11 4.20 14.04 8.17
CA THR A 11 3.10 14.36 7.26
C THR A 11 3.48 13.94 5.84
N VAL A 12 2.60 13.17 5.19
CA VAL A 12 2.72 12.76 3.80
C VAL A 12 1.63 13.46 3.01
N ARG A 13 2.00 14.14 1.92
CA ARG A 13 1.06 14.73 0.95
C ARG A 13 1.09 13.91 -0.32
N LYS A 14 -0.10 13.55 -0.83
CA LYS A 14 -0.25 12.74 -2.03
C LYS A 14 -1.57 12.96 -2.73
N GLN A 15 -1.57 12.71 -4.05
CA GLN A 15 -2.77 12.57 -4.86
C GLN A 15 -2.98 11.08 -5.17
N ARG A 16 -4.20 10.56 -4.95
CA ARG A 16 -4.54 9.15 -5.17
C ARG A 16 -5.60 9.01 -6.24
N THR A 17 -5.34 8.19 -7.24
CA THR A 17 -6.39 7.62 -8.07
C THR A 17 -6.70 6.21 -7.58
N LEU A 18 -7.95 5.95 -7.20
CA LEU A 18 -8.41 4.66 -6.70
C LEU A 18 -9.22 3.94 -7.79
N TYR A 19 -8.82 2.72 -8.11
CA TYR A 19 -9.66 1.77 -8.86
C TYR A 19 -10.12 0.64 -7.95
N LEU A 20 -11.33 0.14 -8.19
CA LEU A 20 -11.90 -1.01 -7.51
C LEU A 20 -12.05 -2.15 -8.52
N LEU A 21 -11.41 -3.28 -8.23
CA LEU A 21 -11.53 -4.49 -9.03
C LEU A 21 -11.87 -5.66 -8.12
N GLY A 22 -13.15 -6.03 -8.09
CA GLY A 22 -13.65 -7.03 -7.14
C GLY A 22 -13.36 -6.61 -5.70
N LYS A 23 -12.58 -7.41 -4.97
CA LYS A 23 -12.16 -7.16 -3.58
C LYS A 23 -10.83 -6.42 -3.44
N THR A 24 -10.20 -6.07 -4.57
CA THR A 24 -8.91 -5.40 -4.58
C THR A 24 -9.08 -3.90 -4.83
N ARG A 25 -8.49 -3.10 -3.96
CA ARG A 25 -8.32 -1.66 -4.13
C ARG A 25 -6.95 -1.42 -4.74
N ILE A 26 -6.93 -0.71 -5.86
CA ILE A 26 -5.71 -0.39 -6.60
C ILE A 26 -5.47 1.12 -6.44
N HIS A 27 -4.42 1.48 -5.73
CA HIS A 27 -4.05 2.87 -5.49
C HIS A 27 -2.91 3.26 -6.42
N LEU A 28 -3.14 4.28 -7.25
CA LEU A 28 -2.07 5.01 -7.94
C LEU A 28 -1.82 6.31 -7.19
N ASP A 29 -0.72 6.34 -6.46
CA ASP A 29 -0.36 7.44 -5.56
C ASP A 29 0.78 8.25 -6.18
N ARG A 30 0.55 9.55 -6.40
CA ARG A 30 1.62 10.52 -6.62
C ARG A 30 1.94 11.19 -5.29
N VAL A 31 3.12 10.93 -4.74
CA VAL A 31 3.56 11.39 -3.43
C VAL A 31 4.58 12.51 -3.58
N ASP A 32 4.32 13.64 -2.92
CA ASP A 32 5.21 14.81 -2.93
C ASP A 32 6.61 14.39 -2.44
N GLY A 33 7.63 14.59 -3.29
CA GLY A 33 9.02 14.27 -2.96
C GLY A 33 9.46 12.82 -3.21
N LEU A 34 8.54 11.90 -3.54
CA LEU A 34 8.89 10.49 -3.83
C LEU A 34 8.49 10.01 -5.24
N GLY A 35 7.54 10.68 -5.89
CA GLY A 35 7.07 10.29 -7.23
C GLY A 35 5.85 9.38 -7.19
N ASP A 36 5.76 8.46 -8.16
CA ASP A 36 4.57 7.64 -8.42
C ASP A 36 4.71 6.23 -7.83
N PHE A 37 3.62 5.74 -7.21
CA PHE A 37 3.53 4.44 -6.56
C PHE A 37 2.24 3.72 -6.92
N LEU A 38 2.32 2.38 -6.92
CA LEU A 38 1.20 1.48 -7.01
C LEU A 38 1.09 0.69 -5.70
N GLU A 39 -0.11 0.65 -5.11
CA GLU A 39 -0.42 -0.19 -3.95
C GLU A 39 -1.65 -1.06 -4.25
N LEU A 40 -1.57 -2.34 -3.89
CA LEU A 40 -2.64 -3.32 -4.02
C LEU A 40 -3.10 -3.74 -2.63
N GLU A 41 -4.36 -3.46 -2.30
CA GLU A 41 -4.99 -3.83 -1.03
C GLU A 41 -6.12 -4.82 -1.30
N VAL A 42 -5.95 -6.06 -0.86
CA VAL A 42 -6.98 -7.10 -0.98
C VAL A 42 -7.78 -7.12 0.32
N VAL A 43 -9.06 -6.74 0.25
CA VAL A 43 -9.96 -6.77 1.40
C VAL A 43 -10.42 -8.20 1.62
N LEU A 44 -10.11 -8.75 2.80
CA LEU A 44 -10.50 -10.09 3.21
C LEU A 44 -11.85 -10.07 3.93
N GLU A 45 -12.65 -11.10 3.70
CA GLU A 45 -13.82 -11.42 4.52
C GLU A 45 -13.41 -12.29 5.72
N ASP A 46 -14.28 -12.40 6.74
CA ASP A 46 -13.97 -13.01 8.04
C ASP A 46 -13.32 -14.40 7.99
N LEU A 47 -13.64 -15.22 6.98
CA LEU A 47 -13.13 -16.59 6.84
C LEU A 47 -12.02 -16.73 5.80
N GLN A 48 -11.60 -15.64 5.15
CA GLN A 48 -10.55 -15.65 4.14
C GLN A 48 -9.17 -15.52 4.80
N THR A 49 -8.21 -16.31 4.34
CA THR A 49 -6.85 -16.30 4.88
C THR A 49 -6.00 -15.20 4.25
N ILE A 50 -4.92 -14.81 4.94
CA ILE A 50 -3.92 -13.90 4.39
C ILE A 50 -3.32 -14.48 3.10
N THR A 51 -3.00 -15.78 3.08
CA THR A 51 -2.44 -16.46 1.91
C THR A 51 -3.38 -16.42 0.69
N TYR A 52 -4.69 -16.48 0.92
CA TYR A 52 -5.68 -16.29 -0.14
C TYR A 52 -5.62 -14.86 -0.69
N GLY A 53 -5.54 -13.85 0.17
CA GLY A 53 -5.34 -12.46 -0.23
C GLY A 53 -4.06 -12.22 -1.02
N GLU A 54 -2.95 -12.77 -0.53
CA GLU A 54 -1.64 -12.70 -1.20
C GLU A 54 -1.70 -13.31 -2.60
N SER A 55 -2.38 -14.45 -2.78
CA SER A 55 -2.52 -15.07 -4.10
C SER A 55 -3.22 -14.16 -5.11
N ILE A 56 -4.22 -13.37 -4.68
CA ILE A 56 -4.92 -12.39 -5.51
C ILE A 56 -4.00 -11.23 -5.87
N ALA A 57 -3.24 -10.72 -4.89
CA ALA A 57 -2.29 -9.64 -5.13
C ALA A 57 -1.19 -10.07 -6.12
N LEU A 58 -0.64 -11.27 -5.97
CA LEU A 58 0.38 -11.84 -6.85
C LEU A 58 -0.12 -12.06 -8.29
N ASP A 59 -1.34 -12.59 -8.44
CA ASP A 59 -1.98 -12.73 -9.75
C ASP A 59 -2.18 -11.37 -10.44
N LEU A 60 -2.65 -10.36 -9.68
CA LEU A 60 -2.83 -9.02 -10.22
C LEU A 60 -1.49 -8.35 -10.59
N MET A 61 -0.46 -8.48 -9.75
CA MET A 61 0.90 -8.01 -10.05
C MET A 61 1.41 -8.59 -11.38
N ALA A 62 1.26 -9.90 -11.58
CA ALA A 62 1.66 -10.56 -12.81
C ALA A 62 0.93 -10.00 -14.04
N LYS A 63 -0.38 -9.75 -13.92
CA LYS A 63 -1.22 -9.21 -15.01
C LYS A 63 -0.86 -7.77 -15.41
N ILE A 64 -0.42 -6.95 -14.45
CA ILE A 64 -0.06 -5.54 -14.69
C ILE A 64 1.45 -5.31 -14.82
N GLY A 65 2.25 -6.39 -14.84
CA GLY A 65 3.69 -6.33 -15.10
C GLY A 65 4.54 -5.83 -13.93
N VAL A 66 4.07 -5.97 -12.68
CA VAL A 66 4.85 -5.62 -11.49
C VAL A 66 5.70 -6.83 -11.07
N LEU A 67 7.01 -6.63 -11.03
CA LEU A 67 7.99 -7.64 -10.66
C LEU A 67 8.23 -7.66 -9.15
N PRO A 68 8.58 -8.83 -8.56
CA PRO A 68 8.87 -8.92 -7.12
C PRO A 68 9.99 -7.99 -6.63
N ASN A 69 10.99 -7.69 -7.48
CA ASN A 69 12.10 -6.79 -7.14
C ASN A 69 11.70 -5.30 -7.14
N GLN A 70 10.47 -4.97 -7.53
CA GLN A 70 9.92 -3.61 -7.46
C GLN A 70 9.11 -3.37 -6.17
N LEU A 71 8.94 -4.40 -5.35
CA LEU A 71 8.22 -4.28 -4.08
C LEU A 71 9.00 -3.43 -3.08
N ILE A 72 8.29 -2.53 -2.41
CA ILE A 72 8.86 -1.63 -1.40
C ILE A 72 8.27 -2.00 -0.04
N PRO A 73 9.07 -2.53 0.90
CA PRO A 73 8.57 -3.04 2.19
C PRO A 73 8.47 -1.97 3.28
N THR A 74 8.47 -0.68 2.92
CA THR A 74 8.47 0.44 3.87
C THR A 74 7.38 1.46 3.53
N SER A 75 6.93 2.20 4.53
CA SER A 75 5.93 3.25 4.34
C SER A 75 6.46 4.49 3.61
N TYR A 76 5.57 5.32 3.06
CA TYR A 76 5.96 6.62 2.49
C TYR A 76 6.66 7.53 3.49
N LEU A 77 6.28 7.48 4.78
CA LEU A 77 6.91 8.30 5.80
C LEU A 77 8.38 7.91 6.01
N GLU A 78 8.67 6.61 6.03
CA GLU A 78 10.04 6.10 6.11
C GLU A 78 10.86 6.46 4.87
N LEU A 79 10.28 6.34 3.67
CA LEU A 79 10.95 6.74 2.43
C LEU A 79 11.29 8.24 2.42
N LEU A 80 10.34 9.08 2.84
CA LEU A 80 10.56 10.53 2.98
C LEU A 80 11.63 10.86 4.02
N SER A 81 11.75 10.05 5.09
CA SER A 81 12.79 10.26 6.11
C SER A 81 14.21 9.92 5.63
N LYS A 82 14.34 9.18 4.52
CA LYS A 82 15.61 8.77 3.90
C LYS A 82 16.00 9.62 2.68
N SER A 83 15.12 10.53 2.26
CA SER A 83 15.28 11.35 1.06
C SER A 83 15.96 12.69 1.35
#